data_AF-A0A0G0UI30-F1
#
_entry.id   AF-A0A0G0UI30-F1
#
_cell.length_a   1.000
_cell.length_b   1.000
_cell.length_c   1.000
_cell.angle_alpha   90.00
_cell.angle_beta   90.00
_cell.angle_gamma   90.00
#
_symmetry.space_group_name_H-M   'P 1'
#
loop_
_entity.id
_entity.type
_entity.pdbx_description
1 polymer ?
#
loop_
_entity_poly.entity_id
_entity_poly.type
_entity_poly.pdbx_seq_one_letter_code
_entity_poly.pdbx_strand_id
1 'polypeptide(L)'
;MLSVFSLFVLIVVLGAQILRRPFLAKYIFLFSISVVFAALFYRSYLQYQVWSQNGISKFLLPPHQSANYFIFYVITRFFASYLISLAAAILFFIAASILNKKYRERFFYPEEFWLGALSLFLVGHPGLIFYFIFLVLAYLSIQFFFFLIFRFPFFRVSLYYLWTPIAIFVILATKWLQTSTIWNLLKI
;
A
#
# COMPACT_ATOMS: atom_id res chain seq x y z
N MET A 1 -3.77 -2.83 -14.00
CA MET A 1 -3.42 -4.22 -13.66
C MET A 1 -3.02 -4.35 -12.19
N LEU A 2 -1.92 -3.72 -11.72
CA LEU A 2 -1.53 -3.82 -10.30
C LEU A 2 -2.58 -3.26 -9.32
N SER A 3 -3.26 -2.16 -9.65
CA SER A 3 -4.39 -1.65 -8.83
C SER A 3 -5.56 -2.64 -8.74
N VAL A 4 -5.84 -3.38 -9.82
CA VAL A 4 -6.90 -4.42 -9.83
C VAL A 4 -6.49 -5.59 -8.96
N PHE A 5 -5.23 -6.02 -9.05
CA PHE A 5 -4.67 -7.04 -8.16
C PHE A 5 -4.75 -6.59 -6.68
N SER A 6 -4.30 -5.37 -6.36
CA SER A 6 -4.40 -4.82 -5.00
C SER A 6 -5.84 -4.82 -4.49
N LEU A 7 -6.80 -4.34 -5.30
CA LEU A 7 -8.22 -4.36 -4.94
C LEU A 7 -8.74 -5.77 -4.69
N PHE A 8 -8.41 -6.72 -5.58
CA PHE A 8 -8.83 -8.11 -5.42
C PHE A 8 -8.32 -8.70 -4.10
N VAL A 9 -7.02 -8.54 -3.81
CA VAL A 9 -6.44 -9.04 -2.55
C VAL A 9 -7.13 -8.39 -1.35
N LEU A 10 -7.31 -7.06 -1.36
CA LEU A 10 -7.93 -6.37 -0.23
C LEU A 10 -9.40 -6.75 -0.03
N ILE A 11 -10.16 -6.98 -1.11
CA ILE A 11 -11.56 -7.44 -1.03
C ILE A 11 -11.61 -8.86 -0.45
N VAL A 12 -10.73 -9.76 -0.91
CA VAL A 12 -10.64 -11.12 -0.36
C VAL A 12 -10.27 -11.10 1.12
N VAL A 13 -9.31 -10.24 1.50
CA VAL A 13 -8.92 -10.08 2.92
C VAL A 13 -10.05 -9.50 3.74
N LEU A 14 -10.77 -8.49 3.24
CA LEU A 14 -11.92 -7.91 3.94
C LEU A 14 -13.04 -8.94 4.13
N GLY A 15 -13.37 -9.70 3.10
CA GLY A 15 -14.34 -10.80 3.20
C GLY A 15 -13.88 -11.86 4.19
N ALA A 16 -12.59 -12.22 4.16
CA ALA A 16 -12.00 -13.11 5.13
C ALA A 16 -12.13 -12.55 6.55
N GLN A 17 -11.81 -11.27 6.80
CA GLN A 17 -11.90 -10.63 8.12
C GLN A 17 -13.30 -10.68 8.73
N ILE A 18 -14.35 -10.59 7.91
CA ILE A 18 -15.75 -10.67 8.34
C ILE A 18 -16.15 -12.11 8.67
N LEU A 19 -15.71 -13.08 7.85
CA LEU A 19 -16.12 -14.48 7.97
C LEU A 19 -15.27 -15.30 8.95
N ARG A 20 -13.98 -14.98 9.08
CA ARG A 20 -12.99 -15.69 9.90
C ARG A 20 -11.93 -14.72 10.42
N ARG A 21 -11.40 -14.92 11.64
CA ARG A 21 -10.21 -14.17 12.07
C ARG A 21 -9.03 -14.55 11.14
N PRO A 22 -8.35 -13.59 10.48
CA PRO A 22 -7.42 -13.83 9.38
C PRO A 22 -6.08 -14.33 9.93
N PHE A 23 -6.02 -15.63 10.19
CA PHE A 23 -4.80 -16.37 10.52
C PHE A 23 -3.71 -16.25 9.42
N LEU A 24 -4.07 -15.85 8.19
CA LEU A 24 -3.19 -15.86 7.02
C LEU A 24 -2.65 -14.49 6.58
N ALA A 25 -2.89 -13.41 7.33
CA ALA A 25 -2.51 -12.05 6.91
C ALA A 25 -1.00 -11.92 6.59
N LYS A 26 -0.13 -12.58 7.37
CA LYS A 26 1.32 -12.65 7.11
C LYS A 26 1.65 -13.27 5.75
N TYR A 27 1.03 -14.41 5.42
CA TYR A 27 1.31 -15.11 4.16
C TYR A 27 0.75 -14.33 2.97
N ILE A 28 -0.42 -13.71 3.11
CA ILE A 28 -1.00 -12.84 2.09
C ILE A 28 -0.11 -11.63 1.85
N PHE A 29 0.48 -11.04 2.89
CA PHE A 29 1.46 -9.95 2.76
C PHE A 29 2.69 -10.36 1.99
N LEU A 30 3.35 -11.47 2.37
CA LEU A 30 4.52 -11.97 1.67
C LEU A 30 4.22 -12.33 0.22
N PHE A 31 3.10 -13.02 -0.02
CA PHE A 31 2.62 -13.35 -1.37
C PHE A 31 2.38 -12.09 -2.21
N SER A 32 1.74 -11.07 -1.63
CA SER A 32 1.49 -9.80 -2.31
C SER A 32 2.78 -9.12 -2.72
N ILE A 33 3.81 -9.11 -1.87
CA ILE A 33 5.15 -8.61 -2.20
C ILE A 33 5.69 -9.39 -3.41
N SER A 34 5.72 -10.72 -3.34
CA SER A 34 6.26 -11.56 -4.41
C SER A 34 5.57 -11.30 -5.75
N VAL A 35 4.23 -11.26 -5.77
CA VAL A 35 3.46 -11.04 -7.01
C VAL A 35 3.69 -9.64 -7.58
N VAL A 36 3.68 -8.60 -6.73
CA VAL A 36 3.93 -7.22 -7.17
C VAL A 36 5.33 -7.10 -7.77
N PHE A 37 6.36 -7.58 -7.07
CA PHE A 37 7.74 -7.49 -7.58
C PHE A 37 7.93 -8.31 -8.86
N ALA A 38 7.36 -9.52 -8.96
CA ALA A 38 7.39 -10.30 -10.19
C ALA A 38 6.76 -9.53 -11.37
N ALA A 39 5.61 -8.88 -11.14
CA ALA A 39 4.96 -8.06 -12.16
C ALA A 39 5.78 -6.81 -12.54
N LEU A 40 6.52 -6.20 -11.59
CA LEU A 40 7.43 -5.08 -11.89
C LEU A 40 8.63 -5.52 -12.72
N PHE A 41 9.24 -6.67 -12.41
CA PHE A 41 10.29 -7.24 -13.22
C PHE A 41 9.81 -7.57 -14.64
N TYR A 42 8.61 -8.16 -14.76
CA TYR A 42 8.01 -8.44 -16.06
C TYR A 42 7.79 -7.15 -16.89
N ARG A 43 7.28 -6.07 -16.27
CA ARG A 43 7.15 -4.76 -16.92
C ARG A 43 8.49 -4.18 -17.36
N SER A 44 9.53 -4.37 -16.56
CA SER A 44 10.88 -3.93 -16.87
C SER A 44 11.44 -4.68 -18.08
N TYR A 45 11.21 -5.99 -18.16
CA TYR A 45 11.55 -6.78 -19.33
C TYR A 45 10.80 -6.33 -20.59
N LEU A 46 9.49 -6.12 -20.50
CA LEU A 46 8.70 -5.60 -21.63
C LEU A 46 9.20 -4.23 -22.08
N GLN A 47 9.54 -3.34 -21.13
CA GLN A 47 10.10 -2.03 -21.44
C GLN A 47 11.43 -2.14 -22.19
N TYR A 48 12.30 -3.08 -21.80
CA TYR A 48 13.55 -3.36 -22.50
C TYR A 48 13.29 -3.80 -23.95
N GLN A 49 12.35 -4.73 -24.15
CA GLN A 49 11.99 -5.21 -25.49
C GLN A 49 11.42 -4.08 -26.37
N VAL A 50 10.57 -3.24 -25.82
CA VAL A 50 10.03 -2.07 -26.55
C VAL A 50 11.16 -1.12 -26.92
N TRP A 51 12.13 -0.90 -26.03
CA TRP A 51 13.23 0.00 -26.31
C TRP A 51 14.19 -0.54 -27.37
N SER A 52 14.50 -1.84 -27.34
CA SER A 52 15.43 -2.47 -28.28
C SER A 52 14.90 -2.53 -29.72
N GLN A 53 13.59 -2.66 -29.90
CA GLN A 53 12.96 -2.79 -31.23
C GLN A 53 12.65 -1.45 -31.90
N ASN A 54 12.66 -0.35 -31.15
CA ASN A 54 12.30 0.98 -31.65
C ASN A 54 13.53 1.75 -32.16
N GLY A 55 13.39 2.40 -33.32
CA GLY A 55 14.50 3.06 -34.01
C GLY A 55 15.23 4.16 -33.20
N ILE A 56 14.53 4.81 -32.27
CA ILE A 56 15.09 5.90 -31.45
C ILE A 56 15.47 5.40 -30.05
N SER A 57 14.57 4.69 -29.36
CA SER A 57 14.82 4.28 -27.97
C SER A 57 15.90 3.19 -27.83
N LYS A 58 16.29 2.52 -28.92
CA LYS A 58 17.42 1.58 -28.90
C LYS A 58 18.72 2.24 -28.46
N PHE A 59 18.86 3.55 -28.69
CA PHE A 59 20.03 4.33 -28.26
C PHE A 59 20.05 4.60 -26.75
N LEU A 60 18.95 4.30 -26.04
CA LEU A 60 18.88 4.35 -24.57
C LEU A 60 19.38 3.06 -23.90
N LEU A 61 19.75 2.06 -24.68
CA LEU A 61 20.25 0.76 -24.21
C LEU A 61 21.74 0.56 -24.56
N PRO A 62 22.42 -0.38 -23.89
CA PRO A 62 23.75 -0.83 -24.32
C PRO A 62 23.74 -1.34 -25.77
N PRO A 63 24.79 -1.05 -26.58
CA PRO A 63 26.06 -0.43 -26.20
C PRO A 63 26.06 1.11 -26.21
N HIS A 64 24.98 1.76 -26.62
CA HIS A 64 24.92 3.21 -26.80
C HIS A 64 24.83 3.99 -25.48
N GLN A 65 24.25 3.37 -24.45
CA GLN A 65 24.18 3.88 -23.08
C GLN A 65 24.62 2.80 -22.08
N SER A 66 25.01 3.22 -20.88
CA SER A 66 25.36 2.29 -19.81
C SER A 66 24.14 1.46 -19.36
N ALA A 67 24.36 0.21 -18.94
CA ALA A 67 23.29 -0.60 -18.33
C ALA A 67 22.67 0.08 -17.10
N ASN A 68 23.47 0.88 -16.38
CA ASN A 68 23.04 1.66 -15.22
C ASN A 68 21.94 2.66 -15.56
N TYR A 69 21.94 3.24 -16.77
CA TYR A 69 20.87 4.13 -17.22
C TYR A 69 19.51 3.42 -17.23
N PHE A 70 19.46 2.23 -17.83
CA PHE A 70 18.23 1.44 -17.90
C PHE A 70 17.77 0.98 -16.51
N ILE A 71 18.70 0.52 -15.67
CA ILE A 71 18.41 0.12 -14.29
C ILE A 71 17.82 1.30 -13.50
N PHE A 72 18.45 2.48 -13.58
CA PHE A 72 17.96 3.68 -12.92
C PHE A 72 16.56 4.08 -13.42
N TYR A 73 16.34 4.04 -14.74
CA TYR A 73 15.03 4.31 -15.34
C TYR A 73 13.97 3.35 -14.79
N VAL A 74 14.24 2.04 -14.80
CA VAL A 74 13.31 1.02 -14.32
C VAL A 74 13.02 1.20 -12.83
N ILE A 75 14.04 1.45 -12.02
CA ILE A 75 13.89 1.66 -10.58
C ILE A 75 12.99 2.86 -10.32
N THR A 76 13.32 4.01 -10.90
CA THR A 76 12.57 5.26 -10.69
C THR A 76 11.14 5.16 -11.23
N ARG A 77 10.96 4.60 -12.42
CA ARG A 77 9.66 4.56 -13.11
C ARG A 77 8.71 3.49 -12.57
N PHE A 78 9.21 2.32 -12.21
CA PHE A 78 8.38 1.16 -11.86
C PHE A 78 8.48 0.77 -10.40
N PHE A 79 9.69 0.75 -9.83
CA PHE A 79 9.91 0.22 -8.49
C PHE A 79 9.76 1.27 -7.39
N ALA A 80 10.08 2.55 -7.65
CA ALA A 80 10.17 3.59 -6.63
C ALA A 80 8.88 3.68 -5.79
N SER A 81 7.72 3.72 -6.45
CA SER A 81 6.43 3.78 -5.76
C SER A 81 6.23 2.60 -4.78
N TYR A 82 6.52 1.37 -5.21
CA TYR A 82 6.35 0.18 -4.37
C TYR A 82 7.46 -0.01 -3.35
N LEU A 83 8.68 0.46 -3.62
CA LEU A 83 9.78 0.48 -2.65
C LEU A 83 9.49 1.45 -1.51
N ILE A 84 8.98 2.65 -1.82
CA ILE A 84 8.51 3.62 -0.82
C ILE A 84 7.39 3.01 0.01
N SER A 85 6.41 2.36 -0.63
CA SER A 85 5.31 1.72 0.08
C SER A 85 5.73 0.51 0.91
N LEU A 86 6.68 -0.28 0.44
CA LEU A 86 7.24 -1.39 1.21
C LEU A 86 8.02 -0.87 2.42
N ALA A 87 8.82 0.18 2.25
CA ALA A 87 9.53 0.82 3.36
C ALA A 87 8.54 1.36 4.40
N ALA A 88 7.49 2.07 3.98
CA ALA A 88 6.43 2.55 4.88
C ALA A 88 5.71 1.39 5.60
N ALA A 89 5.39 0.30 4.90
CA ALA A 89 4.75 -0.88 5.49
C ALA A 89 5.64 -1.57 6.53
N ILE A 90 6.94 -1.73 6.26
CA ILE A 90 7.91 -2.32 7.18
C ILE A 90 8.09 -1.41 8.41
N LEU A 91 8.27 -0.11 8.19
CA LEU A 91 8.39 0.88 9.28
C LEU A 91 7.14 0.87 10.17
N PHE A 92 5.96 0.85 9.57
CA PHE A 92 4.70 0.71 10.30
C PHE A 92 4.65 -0.59 11.11
N PHE A 93 4.99 -1.74 10.51
CA PHE A 93 4.97 -3.03 11.19
C PHE A 93 5.90 -3.05 12.40
N ILE A 94 7.13 -2.55 12.25
CA ILE A 94 8.11 -2.47 13.33
C ILE A 94 7.63 -1.51 14.42
N ALA A 95 7.17 -0.31 14.05
CA ALA A 95 6.69 0.68 15.01
C ALA A 95 5.46 0.15 15.78
N ALA A 96 4.48 -0.41 15.08
CA ALA A 96 3.27 -0.95 15.67
C ALA A 96 3.58 -2.12 16.62
N SER A 97 4.45 -3.05 16.24
CA SER A 97 4.82 -4.19 17.10
C SER A 97 5.60 -3.75 18.36
N ILE A 98 6.57 -2.85 18.23
CA ILE A 98 7.34 -2.33 19.36
C ILE A 98 6.43 -1.55 20.32
N LEU A 99 5.61 -0.64 19.79
CA LEU A 99 4.70 0.15 20.61
C LEU A 99 3.64 -0.74 21.26
N ASN A 100 3.03 -1.69 20.53
CA ASN A 100 2.01 -2.54 21.14
C ASN A 100 2.57 -3.35 22.30
N LYS A 101 3.76 -3.94 22.13
CA LYS A 101 4.44 -4.68 23.20
C LYS A 101 4.78 -3.78 24.39
N LYS A 102 5.29 -2.56 24.13
CA LYS A 102 5.63 -1.57 25.18
C LYS A 102 4.41 -1.20 26.03
N TYR A 103 3.22 -1.16 25.42
CA TYR A 103 1.97 -0.78 26.08
C TYR A 103 1.05 -1.97 26.38
N ARG A 104 1.62 -3.17 26.58
CA ARG A 104 0.90 -4.40 26.99
C ARG A 104 -0.25 -4.79 26.06
N GLU A 105 0.00 -4.75 24.75
CA GLU A 105 -0.96 -5.10 23.69
C GLU A 105 -2.23 -4.23 23.68
N ARG A 106 -2.15 -3.00 24.20
CA ARG A 106 -3.30 -2.09 24.34
C ARG A 106 -3.72 -1.41 23.04
N PHE A 107 -2.92 -1.42 21.97
CA PHE A 107 -3.19 -0.62 20.76
C PHE A 107 -3.66 -1.42 19.55
N PHE A 108 -3.27 -2.68 19.42
CA PHE A 108 -3.53 -3.50 18.24
C PHE A 108 -3.71 -4.97 18.62
N TYR A 109 -4.48 -5.72 17.83
CA TYR A 109 -4.36 -7.17 17.82
C TYR A 109 -3.14 -7.61 16.99
N PRO A 110 -2.53 -8.77 17.27
CA PRO A 110 -1.34 -9.25 16.54
C PRO A 110 -1.52 -9.31 15.01
N GLU A 111 -2.73 -9.56 14.53
CA GLU A 111 -3.05 -9.61 13.10
C GLU A 111 -3.16 -8.22 12.46
N GLU A 112 -3.49 -7.18 13.24
CA GLU A 112 -3.62 -5.81 12.74
C GLU A 112 -2.31 -5.27 12.18
N PHE A 113 -1.16 -5.71 12.71
CA PHE A 113 0.15 -5.32 12.18
C PHE A 113 0.30 -5.72 10.71
N TRP A 114 -0.07 -6.96 10.39
CA TRP A 114 0.01 -7.48 9.04
C TRP A 114 -1.04 -6.86 8.12
N LEU A 115 -2.25 -6.61 8.64
CA LEU A 115 -3.31 -5.95 7.87
C LEU A 115 -2.96 -4.50 7.52
N GLY A 116 -2.41 -3.75 8.47
CA GLY A 116 -1.95 -2.38 8.22
C GLY A 116 -0.75 -2.34 7.26
N ALA A 117 0.25 -3.21 7.46
CA ALA A 117 1.39 -3.31 6.55
C ALA A 117 0.96 -3.71 5.13
N LEU A 118 0.06 -4.68 4.99
CA LEU A 118 -0.53 -5.09 3.71
C LEU A 118 -1.27 -3.95 3.04
N SER A 119 -2.11 -3.23 3.79
CA SER A 119 -2.88 -2.09 3.29
C SER A 119 -1.96 -0.98 2.78
N LEU A 120 -0.95 -0.61 3.56
CA LEU A 120 0.04 0.40 3.16
C LEU A 120 0.81 -0.02 1.91
N PHE A 121 1.27 -1.27 1.84
CA PHE A 121 2.00 -1.78 0.69
C PHE A 121 1.15 -1.77 -0.59
N LEU A 122 -0.09 -2.26 -0.53
CA LEU A 122 -0.95 -2.44 -1.70
C LEU A 122 -1.56 -1.13 -2.22
N VAL A 123 -1.72 -0.12 -1.37
CA VAL A 123 -2.18 1.22 -1.77
C VAL A 123 -1.15 1.89 -2.69
N GLY A 124 0.14 1.70 -2.43
CA GLY A 124 1.21 2.30 -3.24
C GLY A 124 1.41 3.80 -2.98
N HIS A 125 2.56 4.33 -3.40
CA HIS A 125 2.85 5.77 -3.40
C HIS A 125 2.29 6.41 -4.69
N PRO A 126 1.66 7.60 -4.63
CA PRO A 126 1.48 8.50 -3.48
C PRO A 126 0.21 8.25 -2.64
N GLY A 127 -0.56 7.21 -2.95
CA GLY A 127 -1.80 6.88 -2.25
C GLY A 127 -1.64 6.72 -0.73
N LEU A 128 -0.47 6.34 -0.26
CA LEU A 128 -0.10 6.25 1.16
C LEU A 128 -0.49 7.49 1.99
N ILE A 129 -0.23 8.70 1.47
CA ILE A 129 -0.48 9.94 2.21
C ILE A 129 -1.99 10.10 2.42
N PHE A 130 -2.76 9.91 1.35
CA PHE A 130 -4.22 9.93 1.41
C PHE A 130 -4.76 8.83 2.31
N TYR A 131 -4.14 7.65 2.29
CA TYR A 131 -4.51 6.55 3.17
C TYR A 131 -4.40 6.92 4.65
N PHE A 132 -3.27 7.48 5.09
CA PHE A 132 -3.14 7.92 6.48
C PHE A 132 -4.14 9.02 6.84
N ILE A 133 -4.36 9.99 5.95
CA ILE A 133 -5.34 11.06 6.16
C ILE A 133 -6.74 10.46 6.35
N PHE A 134 -7.21 9.61 5.42
CA PHE A 134 -8.53 9.00 5.50
C PHE A 134 -8.67 8.04 6.69
N LEU A 135 -7.61 7.33 7.05
CA LEU A 135 -7.62 6.44 8.23
C LEU A 135 -7.83 7.24 9.52
N VAL A 136 -7.08 8.34 9.68
CA VAL A 136 -7.21 9.23 10.85
C VAL A 136 -8.59 9.88 10.88
N LEU A 137 -9.05 10.42 9.74
CA LEU A 137 -10.38 11.03 9.64
C LEU A 137 -11.48 10.01 9.98
N ALA A 138 -11.45 8.81 9.40
CA ALA A 138 -12.43 7.77 9.68
C ALA A 138 -12.43 7.36 11.16
N TYR A 139 -11.24 7.17 11.74
CA TYR A 139 -11.10 6.85 13.16
C TYR A 139 -11.70 7.94 14.06
N LEU A 140 -11.36 9.21 13.81
CA LEU A 140 -11.88 10.34 14.58
C LEU A 140 -13.39 10.50 14.41
N SER A 141 -13.91 10.34 13.19
CA SER A 141 -15.35 10.40 12.92
C SER A 141 -16.12 9.32 13.67
N ILE A 142 -15.61 8.08 13.68
CA ILE A 142 -16.23 6.98 14.40
C ILE A 142 -16.17 7.24 15.92
N GLN A 143 -15.01 7.64 16.45
CA GLN A 143 -14.87 7.96 17.87
C GLN A 143 -15.83 9.07 18.31
N PHE A 144 -15.94 10.14 17.50
CA PHE A 144 -16.85 11.25 17.74
C PHE A 144 -18.31 10.81 17.72
N PHE A 145 -18.70 9.97 16.76
CA PHE A 145 -20.05 9.39 16.68
C PHE A 145 -20.41 8.58 17.92
N PHE A 146 -19.50 7.69 18.38
CA PHE A 146 -19.71 6.92 19.60
C PHE A 146 -19.78 7.80 20.86
N PHE A 147 -18.96 8.84 20.93
CA PHE A 147 -19.00 9.81 22.02
C PHE A 147 -20.34 10.55 22.09
N LEU A 148 -20.89 10.99 20.96
CA LEU A 148 -22.16 11.70 20.90
C LEU A 148 -23.35 10.82 21.33
N ILE A 149 -23.42 9.57 20.81
CA ILE A 149 -24.58 8.71 21.02
C ILE A 149 -24.54 8.01 22.37
N PHE A 150 -23.42 7.39 22.70
CA PHE A 150 -23.35 6.50 23.85
C PHE A 150 -22.71 7.16 25.07
N ARG A 151 -22.14 8.37 24.93
CA ARG A 151 -21.43 9.10 25.99
C ARG A 151 -20.41 8.25 26.74
N PHE A 152 -19.80 7.27 26.08
CA PHE A 152 -18.77 6.42 26.65
C PHE A 152 -17.39 7.00 26.31
N PRO A 153 -16.74 7.75 27.22
CA PRO A 153 -15.42 8.33 26.95
C PRO A 153 -14.30 7.29 26.81
N PHE A 154 -14.54 6.03 27.21
CA PHE A 154 -13.51 4.99 27.28
C PHE A 154 -13.69 3.84 26.28
N PHE A 155 -14.64 3.92 25.35
CA PHE A 155 -14.77 2.89 24.32
C PHE A 155 -13.65 3.04 23.29
N ARG A 156 -12.81 2.00 23.18
CA ARG A 156 -11.74 1.93 22.18
C ARG A 156 -12.26 1.27 20.91
N VAL A 157 -12.23 2.02 19.82
CA VAL A 157 -12.51 1.49 18.48
C VAL A 157 -11.24 0.80 17.98
N SER A 158 -11.29 -0.52 17.74
CA SER A 158 -10.19 -1.21 17.08
C SER A 158 -10.12 -0.79 15.61
N LEU A 159 -8.90 -0.60 15.11
CA LEU A 159 -8.64 -0.27 13.70
C LEU A 159 -8.74 -1.50 12.79
N TYR A 160 -8.97 -2.70 13.36
CA TYR A 160 -9.01 -3.97 12.64
C TYR A 160 -9.91 -3.94 11.39
N TYR A 161 -11.11 -3.36 11.48
CA TYR A 161 -12.05 -3.24 10.36
C TYR A 161 -11.86 -1.96 9.53
N LEU A 162 -10.87 -1.12 9.85
CA LEU A 162 -10.60 0.12 9.14
C LEU A 162 -9.39 0.03 8.20
N TRP A 163 -8.39 -0.79 8.52
CA TRP A 163 -7.18 -0.93 7.70
C TRP A 163 -7.50 -1.22 6.22
N THR A 164 -8.30 -2.24 5.95
CA THR A 164 -8.58 -2.72 4.60
C THR A 164 -9.66 -1.91 3.86
N PRO A 165 -10.78 -1.46 4.45
CA PRO A 165 -11.76 -0.67 3.71
C PRO A 165 -11.22 0.70 3.30
N ILE A 166 -10.41 1.34 4.16
CA ILE A 166 -9.79 2.62 3.81
C ILE A 166 -8.78 2.43 2.66
N ALA A 167 -8.08 1.29 2.60
CA ALA A 167 -7.16 1.01 1.51
C ALA A 167 -7.91 0.83 0.18
N ILE A 168 -9.00 0.08 0.21
CA ILE A 168 -9.90 -0.09 -0.94
C ILE A 168 -10.42 1.27 -1.39
N PHE A 169 -10.93 2.07 -0.46
CA PHE A 169 -11.46 3.41 -0.75
C PHE A 169 -10.41 4.29 -1.44
N VAL A 170 -9.18 4.34 -0.93
CA VAL A 170 -8.09 5.14 -1.53
C VAL A 170 -7.76 4.67 -2.95
N ILE A 171 -7.69 3.35 -3.17
CA ILE A 171 -7.39 2.80 -4.50
C ILE A 171 -8.52 3.13 -5.48
N LEU A 172 -9.77 3.07 -5.05
CA LEU A 172 -10.92 3.47 -5.89
C LEU A 172 -10.94 4.99 -6.15
N ALA A 173 -10.65 5.79 -5.13
CA ALA A 173 -10.56 7.24 -5.22
C ALA A 173 -9.35 7.72 -6.03
N THR A 174 -8.37 6.87 -6.32
CA THR A 174 -7.12 7.23 -7.00
C THR A 174 -7.37 7.94 -8.33
N LYS A 175 -8.38 7.54 -9.12
CA LYS A 175 -8.72 8.23 -10.39
C LYS A 175 -9.08 9.70 -10.18
N TRP A 176 -9.79 10.01 -9.09
CA TRP A 176 -10.18 11.36 -8.72
C TRP A 176 -9.00 12.11 -8.10
N LEU A 177 -8.24 11.45 -7.23
CA LEU A 177 -7.08 12.05 -6.59
C LEU A 177 -6.01 12.46 -7.61
N GLN A 178 -5.86 11.72 -8.71
CA GLN A 178 -4.94 12.02 -9.80
C GLN A 178 -5.19 13.37 -10.50
N THR A 179 -6.41 13.92 -10.43
CA THR A 179 -6.69 15.24 -11.00
C THR A 179 -6.25 16.39 -10.09
N SER A 180 -5.97 16.10 -8.81
CA SER A 180 -5.54 17.12 -7.85
C SER A 180 -4.08 17.56 -8.07
N THR A 181 -3.80 18.83 -7.77
CA THR A 181 -2.43 19.38 -7.83
C THR A 181 -1.49 18.64 -6.89
N ILE A 182 -1.97 18.28 -5.69
CA ILE A 182 -1.18 17.60 -4.66
C ILE A 182 -0.67 16.24 -5.17
N TRP A 183 -1.52 15.46 -5.85
CA TRP A 183 -1.10 14.18 -6.42
C TRP A 183 0.00 14.34 -7.46
N ASN A 184 -0.10 15.38 -8.30
CA ASN A 184 0.89 15.66 -9.34
C ASN A 184 2.25 16.12 -8.79
N LEU A 185 2.26 16.73 -7.60
CA LEU A 185 3.51 17.10 -6.90
C LEU A 185 4.17 15.89 -6.23
N LEU A 186 3.37 14.91 -5.80
CA LEU A 186 3.85 13.76 -5.05
C LEU A 186 4.22 12.56 -5.93
N LYS A 187 3.72 12.49 -7.17
CA LYS A 187 4.07 11.39 -8.08
C LYS A 187 5.57 11.44 -8.39
N ILE A 188 6.21 10.27 -8.30
CA ILE A 188 7.62 10.03 -8.64
C ILE A 188 7.63 9.08 -9.83
#